data_AF-A0A940KDV4-F1
#
_entry.id   AF-A0A940KDV4-F1
#
_cell.length_a   1.000
_cell.length_b   1.000
_cell.length_c   1.000
_cell.angle_alpha   90.00
_cell.angle_beta   90.00
_cell.angle_gamma   90.00
#
_symmetry.space_group_name_H-M   'P 1'
#
loop_
_entity.id
_entity.type
_entity.pdbx_description
1 polymer ?
#
loop_
_entity_poly.entity_id
_entity_poly.type
_entity_poly.pdbx_seq_one_letter_code
_entity_poly.pdbx_strand_id
1 'polypeptide(L)'
;ALLIGVAAFIGGELGYYIGHKGGPAVFERKESGLFSRKNVERTNAFFERFGGITVILARFVPIVRTFAPVAAGVGHMPWRRYTLYNLIGAVLWGFGLTMFGYVIGFIPPVAHFVESYIDLILLAAVGGTALVTLWHYLSERYKAKKHSAAGGDTVTDAAEAQSLALDLDGDDKN
;
A
#
# COMPACT_ATOMS: atom_id res chain seq x y z
N ALA A 1 -24.63 -4.86 -2.13
CA ALA A 1 -23.65 -4.40 -3.16
C ALA A 1 -23.46 -2.88 -3.16
N LEU A 2 -24.53 -2.10 -3.35
CA LEU A 2 -24.47 -0.62 -3.37
C LEU A 2 -23.86 0.01 -2.11
N LEU A 3 -24.23 -0.48 -0.91
CA LEU A 3 -23.65 -0.02 0.36
C LEU A 3 -22.16 -0.29 0.50
N ILE A 4 -21.65 -1.38 -0.08
CA ILE A 4 -20.21 -1.72 -0.06
C ILE A 4 -19.44 -0.75 -0.97
N GLY A 5 -19.99 -0.44 -2.14
CA GLY A 5 -19.42 0.54 -3.06
C GLY A 5 -19.36 1.95 -2.44
N VAL A 6 -20.44 2.37 -1.78
CA VAL A 6 -20.52 3.68 -1.10
C VAL A 6 -19.56 3.74 0.09
N ALA A 7 -19.50 2.71 0.94
CA ALA A 7 -18.57 2.67 2.07
C ALA A 7 -17.11 2.67 1.63
N ALA A 8 -16.76 1.94 0.56
CA ALA A 8 -15.41 1.92 0.00
C ALA A 8 -15.03 3.25 -0.65
N PHE A 9 -15.98 3.93 -1.28
CA PHE A 9 -15.80 5.26 -1.85
C PHE A 9 -15.53 6.29 -0.74
N ILE A 10 -16.41 6.35 0.26
CA ILE A 10 -16.28 7.27 1.40
C ILE A 10 -14.98 7.02 2.17
N GLY A 11 -14.60 5.77 2.41
CA GLY A 11 -13.34 5.45 3.08
C GLY A 11 -12.10 5.91 2.31
N GLY A 12 -12.12 5.78 0.97
CA GLY A 12 -11.07 6.30 0.10
C GLY A 12 -11.00 7.83 0.11
N GLU A 13 -12.15 8.49 0.01
CA GLU A 13 -12.27 9.95 0.09
C GLU A 13 -11.76 10.49 1.44
N LEU A 14 -12.11 9.82 2.55
CA LEU A 14 -11.68 10.20 3.90
C LEU A 14 -10.17 10.04 4.05
N GLY A 15 -9.60 8.93 3.56
CA GLY A 15 -8.15 8.70 3.57
C GLY A 15 -7.37 9.72 2.74
N TYR A 16 -7.89 10.08 1.56
CA TYR A 16 -7.32 11.15 0.73
C TYR A 16 -7.39 12.50 1.46
N TYR A 17 -8.54 12.85 2.05
CA TYR A 17 -8.72 14.12 2.75
C TYR A 17 -7.82 14.23 3.99
N ILE A 18 -7.65 13.14 4.74
CA ILE A 18 -6.70 13.08 5.87
C ILE A 18 -5.26 13.27 5.37
N GLY A 19 -4.86 12.64 4.26
CA GLY A 19 -3.54 12.83 3.67
C GLY A 19 -3.32 14.25 3.14
N HIS A 20 -4.34 14.84 2.51
CA HIS A 20 -4.27 16.18 1.91
C HIS A 20 -4.28 17.30 2.95
N LYS A 21 -5.16 17.21 3.97
CA LYS A 21 -5.30 18.22 5.02
C LYS A 21 -4.33 18.00 6.19
N GLY A 22 -4.03 16.75 6.53
CA GLY A 22 -3.13 16.36 7.60
C GLY A 22 -1.66 16.30 7.18
N GLY A 23 -1.38 16.25 5.87
CA GLY A 23 -0.03 16.27 5.32
C GLY A 23 0.82 17.39 5.94
N PRO A 24 0.49 18.67 5.72
CA PRO A 24 1.32 19.79 6.19
C PRO A 24 1.63 19.76 7.71
N ALA A 25 0.66 19.39 8.54
CA ALA A 25 0.82 19.36 10.00
C ALA A 25 1.62 18.14 10.54
N VAL A 26 1.67 17.03 9.78
CA VAL A 26 2.52 15.87 10.10
C VAL A 26 3.96 16.10 9.61
N PHE A 27 4.13 16.86 8.52
CA PHE A 27 5.43 17.21 7.93
C PHE A 27 6.23 18.22 8.76
N GLU A 28 5.58 19.11 9.50
CA GLU A 28 6.26 20.07 10.39
C GLU A 28 6.89 19.42 11.63
N ARG A 29 6.54 18.17 11.98
CA ARG A 29 6.92 17.58 13.27
C ARG A 29 8.00 16.50 13.24
N LYS A 30 8.39 15.92 12.09
CA LYS A 30 9.41 14.86 12.05
C LYS A 30 10.22 14.85 10.75
N GLU A 31 11.51 15.19 10.85
CA GLU A 31 12.49 15.08 9.75
C GLU A 31 12.86 13.63 9.40
N SER A 32 12.61 12.66 10.30
CA SER A 32 12.89 11.24 10.08
C SER A 32 11.62 10.36 10.16
N GLY A 33 11.29 9.68 9.05
CA GLY A 33 10.20 8.70 8.98
C GLY A 33 9.53 8.56 7.59
N LEU A 34 8.46 7.76 7.52
CA LEU A 34 7.62 7.54 6.33
C LEU A 34 7.10 8.84 5.67
N PHE A 35 7.10 9.95 6.40
CA PHE A 35 6.64 11.27 5.99
C PHE A 35 7.79 12.30 5.86
N SER A 36 9.02 11.90 5.55
CA SER A 36 10.10 12.86 5.24
C SER A 36 9.83 13.60 3.91
N ARG A 37 10.28 14.85 3.77
CA ARG A 37 10.18 15.63 2.51
C ARG A 37 10.65 14.85 1.27
N LYS A 38 11.75 14.11 1.41
CA LYS A 38 12.30 13.26 0.34
C LYS A 38 11.34 12.13 -0.07
N ASN A 39 10.61 11.55 0.89
CA ASN A 39 9.60 10.53 0.62
C ASN A 39 8.36 11.12 -0.05
N VAL A 40 8.00 12.36 0.29
CA VAL A 40 6.90 13.09 -0.37
C VAL A 40 7.26 13.40 -1.81
N GLU A 41 8.45 13.96 -2.08
CA GLU A 41 8.93 14.20 -3.45
C GLU A 41 8.98 12.92 -4.25
N ARG A 42 9.48 11.83 -3.67
CA ARG A 42 9.52 10.52 -4.33
C ARG A 42 8.12 9.99 -4.62
N THR A 43 7.19 10.16 -3.68
CA THR A 43 5.78 9.79 -3.84
C THR A 43 5.13 10.64 -4.93
N ASN A 44 5.41 11.94 -4.96
CA ASN A 44 4.89 12.88 -5.93
C ASN A 44 5.41 12.56 -7.34
N ALA A 45 6.72 12.33 -7.48
CA ALA A 45 7.33 11.88 -8.73
C ALA A 45 6.77 10.52 -9.20
N PHE A 46 6.47 9.62 -8.26
CA PHE A 46 5.83 8.33 -8.58
C PHE A 46 4.39 8.52 -9.09
N PHE A 47 3.61 9.40 -8.46
CA PHE A 47 2.26 9.74 -8.94
C PHE A 47 2.27 10.58 -10.22
N GLU A 48 3.29 11.39 -10.49
CA GLU A 48 3.47 12.06 -11.78
C GLU A 48 3.81 11.05 -12.88
N ARG A 49 4.72 10.11 -12.60
CA ARG A 49 5.18 9.10 -13.57
C ARG A 49 4.14 8.05 -13.90
N PHE A 50 3.45 7.50 -12.90
CA PHE A 50 2.47 6.43 -13.08
C PHE A 50 1.02 6.95 -13.09
N GLY A 51 0.78 8.21 -12.69
CA GLY A 51 -0.54 8.81 -12.71
C GLY A 51 -1.54 8.09 -11.80
N GLY A 52 -2.82 8.16 -12.18
CA GLY A 52 -3.88 7.51 -11.43
C GLY A 52 -3.99 6.00 -11.61
N ILE A 53 -3.23 5.40 -12.53
CA ILE A 53 -3.22 3.94 -12.67
C ILE A 53 -2.70 3.26 -11.39
N THR A 54 -1.81 3.94 -10.65
CA THR A 54 -1.33 3.52 -9.33
C THR A 54 -2.47 3.33 -8.34
N VAL A 55 -3.50 4.18 -8.40
CA VAL A 55 -4.69 4.08 -7.52
C VAL A 55 -5.52 2.83 -7.84
N ILE A 56 -5.58 2.45 -9.13
CA ILE A 56 -6.23 1.22 -9.57
C ILE A 56 -5.41 0.01 -9.11
N LEU A 57 -4.10 0.00 -9.37
CA LEU A 57 -3.21 -1.11 -9.02
C LEU A 57 -3.09 -1.31 -7.51
N ALA A 58 -3.13 -0.24 -6.73
CA ALA A 58 -3.11 -0.28 -5.27
C ALA A 58 -4.21 -1.17 -4.67
N ARG A 59 -5.36 -1.32 -5.36
CA ARG A 59 -6.48 -2.15 -4.89
C ARG A 59 -6.20 -3.65 -4.97
N PHE A 60 -5.27 -4.07 -5.82
CA PHE A 60 -4.86 -5.47 -5.96
C PHE A 60 -3.76 -5.86 -4.97
N VAL A 61 -3.07 -4.89 -4.35
CA VAL A 61 -1.99 -5.14 -3.41
C VAL A 61 -2.43 -4.73 -1.98
N PRO A 62 -2.68 -5.68 -1.07
CA PRO A 62 -3.28 -5.41 0.25
C PRO A 62 -2.54 -4.40 1.12
N ILE A 63 -1.21 -4.37 1.03
CA ILE A 63 -0.37 -3.42 1.77
C ILE A 63 -0.50 -2.03 1.16
N VAL A 64 -0.47 -1.93 -0.17
CA VAL A 64 -0.51 -0.65 -0.86
C VAL A 64 -1.90 -0.01 -0.74
N ARG A 65 -2.99 -0.79 -0.68
CA ARG A 65 -4.36 -0.27 -0.61
C ARG A 65 -4.63 0.63 0.59
N THR A 66 -3.95 0.39 1.73
CA THR A 66 -4.15 1.19 2.96
C THR A 66 -3.36 2.48 2.93
N PHE A 67 -2.21 2.49 2.25
CA PHE A 67 -1.34 3.66 2.16
C PHE A 67 -1.63 4.53 0.92
N ALA A 68 -2.19 3.94 -0.16
CA ALA A 68 -2.40 4.64 -1.43
C ALA A 68 -3.32 5.87 -1.34
N PRO A 69 -4.45 5.86 -0.61
CA PRO A 69 -5.28 7.06 -0.46
C PRO A 69 -4.53 8.21 0.21
N VAL A 70 -3.78 7.88 1.28
CA VAL A 70 -3.01 8.84 2.06
C VAL A 70 -1.83 9.38 1.25
N ALA A 71 -1.11 8.50 0.55
CA ALA A 71 0.01 8.86 -0.31
C ALA A 71 -0.44 9.76 -1.48
N ALA A 72 -1.60 9.48 -2.08
CA ALA A 72 -2.18 10.32 -3.14
C ALA A 72 -2.60 11.71 -2.62
N GLY A 73 -3.13 11.78 -1.39
CA GLY A 73 -3.46 13.06 -0.74
C GLY A 73 -2.23 13.90 -0.40
N VAL A 74 -1.19 13.24 0.14
CA VAL A 74 0.12 13.84 0.45
C VAL A 74 0.84 14.34 -0.81
N GLY A 75 0.77 13.58 -1.89
CA GLY A 75 1.29 13.98 -3.21
C GLY A 75 0.45 15.06 -3.92
N HIS A 76 -0.54 15.67 -3.24
CA HIS A 76 -1.39 16.72 -3.83
C HIS A 76 -2.02 16.34 -5.18
N MET A 77 -2.30 15.05 -5.40
CA MET A 77 -2.94 14.60 -6.63
C MET A 77 -4.31 15.29 -6.76
N PRO A 78 -4.70 15.85 -7.92
CA PRO A 78 -5.99 16.52 -8.05
C PRO A 78 -7.15 15.61 -7.64
N TRP A 79 -8.00 16.06 -6.72
CA TRP A 79 -9.09 15.27 -6.15
C TRP A 79 -9.97 14.62 -7.22
N ARG A 80 -10.33 15.36 -8.27
CA ARG A 80 -11.13 14.85 -9.40
C ARG A 80 -10.45 13.67 -10.12
N ARG A 81 -9.13 13.73 -10.25
CA ARG A 81 -8.33 12.66 -10.87
C ARG A 81 -8.33 11.44 -9.95
N TYR A 82 -7.99 11.63 -8.68
CA TYR A 82 -8.00 10.55 -7.69
C TYR A 82 -9.35 9.82 -7.63
N THR A 83 -10.45 10.56 -7.46
CA THR A 83 -11.80 9.98 -7.33
C THR A 83 -12.21 9.18 -8.57
N LEU A 84 -11.87 9.65 -9.78
CA LEU A 84 -12.18 8.94 -11.02
C LEU A 84 -11.42 7.60 -11.11
N TYR A 85 -10.10 7.61 -10.86
CA TYR A 85 -9.31 6.37 -10.88
C TYR A 85 -9.66 5.44 -9.72
N ASN A 86 -10.00 5.99 -8.56
CA ASN A 86 -10.48 5.24 -7.41
C ASN A 86 -11.79 4.50 -7.75
N LEU A 87 -12.73 5.20 -8.40
CA LEU A 87 -13.99 4.61 -8.84
C LEU A 87 -13.78 3.53 -9.90
N ILE A 88 -12.95 3.80 -10.92
CA ILE A 88 -12.61 2.81 -11.96
C ILE A 88 -11.99 1.57 -11.33
N GLY A 89 -11.03 1.75 -10.43
CA GLY A 89 -10.43 0.63 -9.70
C GLY A 89 -11.43 -0.11 -8.82
N ALA A 90 -12.42 0.57 -8.24
CA ALA A 90 -13.49 -0.07 -7.47
C ALA A 90 -14.38 -0.94 -8.32
N VAL A 91 -14.77 -0.44 -9.50
CA VAL A 91 -15.58 -1.19 -10.44
C VAL A 91 -14.78 -2.36 -10.99
N LEU A 92 -13.55 -2.14 -11.49
CA LEU A 92 -12.71 -3.21 -12.02
C LEU A 92 -12.44 -4.31 -11.00
N TRP A 93 -12.14 -3.94 -9.75
CA TRP A 93 -11.87 -4.92 -8.72
C TRP A 93 -13.15 -5.61 -8.26
N GLY A 94 -14.19 -4.86 -7.89
CA GLY A 94 -15.43 -5.44 -7.36
C GLY A 94 -16.19 -6.22 -8.42
N PHE A 95 -16.47 -5.61 -9.56
CA PHE A 95 -17.18 -6.29 -10.65
C PHE A 95 -16.29 -7.32 -11.34
N GLY A 96 -15.05 -6.96 -11.68
CA GLY A 96 -14.16 -7.85 -12.43
C GLY A 96 -13.80 -9.12 -11.67
N LEU A 97 -13.47 -9.02 -10.38
CA LEU A 97 -13.12 -10.21 -9.58
C LEU A 97 -14.34 -11.12 -9.35
N THR A 98 -15.53 -10.54 -9.15
CA THR A 98 -16.77 -11.31 -9.04
C THR A 98 -17.17 -11.98 -10.36
N MET A 99 -17.09 -11.27 -11.49
CA MET A 99 -17.36 -11.86 -12.80
C MET A 99 -16.34 -12.95 -13.14
N PHE A 100 -15.06 -12.72 -12.85
CA PHE A 100 -14.02 -13.71 -13.06
C PHE A 100 -14.29 -14.99 -12.27
N GLY A 101 -14.65 -14.87 -10.98
CA GLY A 101 -15.07 -16.01 -10.16
C GLY A 101 -16.31 -16.72 -10.71
N TYR A 102 -17.30 -15.97 -11.19
CA TYR A 102 -18.51 -16.52 -11.81
C TYR A 102 -18.19 -17.33 -13.08
N VAL A 103 -17.39 -16.77 -13.99
CA VAL A 103 -16.98 -17.44 -15.24
C VAL A 103 -16.19 -18.72 -14.95
N ILE A 104 -15.27 -18.68 -13.99
CA ILE A 104 -14.50 -19.86 -13.57
C ILE A 104 -15.42 -20.95 -12.98
N GLY A 105 -16.51 -20.56 -12.32
CA GLY A 105 -17.52 -21.48 -11.82
C GLY A 105 -18.24 -22.30 -12.91
N PHE A 106 -18.19 -21.88 -14.18
CA PHE A 106 -18.73 -22.69 -15.29
C PHE A 106 -17.79 -23.79 -15.77
N ILE A 107 -16.56 -23.83 -15.27
CA ILE A 107 -15.58 -24.86 -15.62
C ILE A 107 -15.71 -26.00 -14.59
N PRO A 108 -16.31 -27.16 -14.94
CA PRO A 108 -16.69 -28.18 -13.95
C PRO A 108 -15.54 -28.68 -13.06
N PRO A 109 -14.32 -28.92 -13.59
CA PRO A 109 -13.18 -29.32 -12.75
C PRO A 109 -12.82 -28.26 -11.69
N VAL A 110 -12.92 -26.98 -12.03
CA VAL A 110 -12.55 -25.89 -11.12
C VAL A 110 -13.66 -25.64 -10.11
N ALA A 111 -14.93 -25.71 -10.53
CA ALA A 111 -16.07 -25.58 -9.64
C ALA A 111 -16.05 -26.64 -8.53
N HIS A 112 -15.80 -27.90 -8.88
CA HIS A 112 -15.70 -29.00 -7.90
C HIS A 112 -14.52 -28.81 -6.93
N PHE A 113 -13.37 -28.32 -7.42
CA PHE A 113 -12.24 -27.98 -6.57
C PHE A 113 -12.60 -26.85 -5.61
N VAL A 114 -13.21 -25.78 -6.11
CA VAL A 114 -13.60 -24.64 -5.27
C VAL A 114 -14.63 -25.08 -4.23
N GLU A 115 -15.67 -25.83 -4.56
CA GLU A 115 -16.63 -26.35 -3.57
C GLU A 115 -15.97 -27.21 -2.48
N SER A 116 -15.03 -28.08 -2.88
CA SER A 116 -14.35 -28.99 -1.95
C SER A 116 -13.36 -28.28 -1.02
N TYR A 117 -12.78 -27.17 -1.47
CA TYR A 117 -11.67 -26.51 -0.79
C TYR A 117 -11.97 -25.05 -0.40
N ILE A 118 -13.20 -24.55 -0.55
CA ILE A 118 -13.55 -23.15 -0.26
C ILE A 118 -13.16 -22.75 1.17
N ASP A 119 -13.45 -23.61 2.15
CA ASP A 119 -13.13 -23.36 3.57
C ASP A 119 -11.63 -23.28 3.80
N LEU A 120 -10.86 -24.19 3.18
CA LEU A 120 -9.39 -24.19 3.25
C LEU A 120 -8.79 -22.98 2.54
N ILE A 121 -9.32 -22.58 1.38
CA ILE A 121 -8.89 -21.41 0.63
C ILE A 121 -9.15 -20.14 1.45
N LEU A 122 -10.34 -20.01 2.06
CA LEU A 122 -10.68 -18.87 2.91
C LEU A 122 -9.82 -18.85 4.18
N LEU A 123 -9.63 -19.99 4.83
CA LEU A 123 -8.77 -20.11 6.00
C LEU A 123 -7.31 -19.78 5.67
N ALA A 124 -6.81 -20.24 4.53
CA ALA A 124 -5.46 -19.92 4.06
C ALA A 124 -5.31 -18.44 3.69
N ALA A 125 -6.34 -17.82 3.09
CA ALA A 125 -6.32 -16.40 2.78
C ALA A 125 -6.29 -15.55 4.05
N VAL A 126 -7.24 -15.78 4.97
CA VAL A 126 -7.33 -15.04 6.25
C VAL A 126 -6.11 -15.33 7.10
N GLY A 127 -5.80 -16.61 7.31
CA GLY A 127 -4.67 -17.09 8.07
C GLY A 127 -3.36 -16.56 7.50
N GLY A 128 -3.14 -16.63 6.19
CA GLY A 128 -1.96 -16.09 5.52
C GLY A 128 -1.79 -14.59 5.72
N THR A 129 -2.83 -13.78 5.53
CA THR A 129 -2.74 -12.34 5.84
C THR A 129 -2.46 -12.07 7.32
N ALA A 130 -3.09 -12.82 8.24
CA ALA A 130 -2.83 -12.67 9.66
C ALA A 130 -1.38 -13.07 10.02
N LEU A 131 -0.87 -14.15 9.43
CA LEU A 131 0.49 -14.67 9.65
C LEU A 131 1.53 -13.69 9.11
N VAL A 132 1.35 -13.15 7.90
CA VAL A 132 2.23 -12.12 7.34
C VAL A 132 2.22 -10.87 8.21
N THR A 133 1.04 -10.42 8.65
CA THR A 133 0.91 -9.24 9.52
C THR A 133 1.57 -9.47 10.88
N LEU A 134 1.35 -10.65 11.47
CA LEU A 134 1.91 -11.03 12.77
C LEU A 134 3.43 -11.24 12.68
N TRP A 135 3.91 -11.86 11.61
CA TRP A 135 5.33 -12.01 11.34
C TRP A 135 6.01 -10.64 11.22
N HIS A 136 5.42 -9.73 10.44
CA HIS A 136 5.95 -8.38 10.31
C HIS A 136 6.01 -7.70 11.69
N TYR A 137 4.90 -7.74 12.45
CA TYR A 137 4.82 -7.18 13.80
C TYR A 137 5.82 -7.79 14.80
N LEU A 138 5.98 -9.12 14.80
CA LEU A 138 6.93 -9.83 15.66
C LEU A 138 8.37 -9.54 15.22
N SER A 139 8.65 -9.54 13.92
CA SER A 139 9.99 -9.27 13.38
C SER A 139 10.46 -7.85 13.72
N GLU A 140 9.56 -6.86 13.69
CA GLU A 140 9.81 -5.50 14.16
C GLU A 140 10.14 -5.49 15.66
N ARG A 141 9.43 -6.28 16.48
CA ARG A 141 9.72 -6.40 17.92
C ARG A 141 11.00 -7.18 18.23
N TYR A 142 11.34 -8.21 17.46
CA TYR A 142 12.58 -8.96 17.60
C TYR A 142 13.79 -8.09 17.21
N LYS A 143 13.67 -7.31 16.13
CA LYS A 143 14.66 -6.30 15.75
C LYS A 143 14.77 -5.25 16.86
N ALA A 144 13.65 -4.67 17.32
CA ALA A 144 13.66 -3.68 18.40
C ALA A 144 14.31 -4.20 19.69
N LYS A 145 14.02 -5.43 20.11
CA LYS A 145 14.68 -6.06 21.28
C LYS A 145 16.17 -6.33 21.04
N LYS A 146 16.58 -6.73 19.84
CA LYS A 146 18.00 -6.93 19.48
C LYS A 146 18.76 -5.60 19.43
N HIS A 147 18.13 -4.52 18.94
CA HIS A 147 18.68 -3.17 18.96
C HIS A 147 18.80 -2.60 20.38
N SER A 148 17.81 -2.82 21.26
CA SER A 148 17.90 -2.43 22.68
C SER A 148 18.90 -3.28 23.47
N ALA A 149 19.07 -4.56 23.14
CA ALA A 149 20.03 -5.45 23.79
C ALA A 149 21.48 -5.27 23.29
N ALA A 150 21.68 -4.68 22.10
CA ALA A 150 23.00 -4.44 21.53
C ALA A 150 23.66 -3.13 22.00
N GLY A 151 22.98 -2.30 22.80
CA GLY A 151 23.57 -1.06 23.35
C GLY A 151 24.17 -0.13 22.29
N GLY A 152 23.63 -0.16 21.07
CA GLY A 152 24.18 0.56 19.92
C GLY A 152 23.45 1.87 19.71
N ASP A 153 24.16 2.97 19.92
CA ASP A 153 23.75 4.33 19.65
C ASP A 153 23.13 4.49 18.25
N THR A 154 22.24 5.47 18.18
CA THR A 154 21.55 6.10 17.05
C THR A 154 22.41 6.55 15.84
N VAL A 155 23.63 6.03 15.68
CA VAL A 155 24.61 6.50 14.69
C VAL A 155 24.62 5.66 13.40
N THR A 156 24.12 4.41 13.42
CA THR A 156 24.23 3.52 12.25
C THR A 156 23.31 3.91 11.08
N ASP A 157 22.10 4.42 11.35
CA ASP A 157 21.15 4.81 10.28
C ASP A 157 21.67 5.95 9.40
N ALA A 158 22.51 6.85 9.94
CA ALA A 158 23.06 7.98 9.18
C ALA A 158 24.25 7.57 8.29
N ALA A 159 25.09 6.64 8.77
CA ALA A 159 26.25 6.15 8.05
C ALA A 159 25.87 5.13 6.95
N GLU A 160 24.89 4.26 7.21
CA GLU A 160 24.37 3.29 6.24
C GLU A 160 23.52 3.98 5.15
N ALA A 161 22.82 5.08 5.48
CA ALA A 161 22.14 5.93 4.50
C ALA A 161 23.10 6.69 3.58
N GLN A 162 24.34 6.97 4.03
CA GLN A 162 25.37 7.61 3.21
C GLN A 162 26.05 6.62 2.25
N SER A 163 26.29 5.36 2.66
CA SER A 163 26.86 4.35 1.76
C SER A 163 25.90 3.94 0.64
N LEU A 164 24.60 3.83 0.93
CA LEU A 164 23.56 3.60 -0.08
C LEU A 164 23.33 4.79 -1.03
N ALA A 165 23.70 6.00 -0.63
CA ALA A 165 23.66 7.18 -1.49
C ALA A 165 24.90 7.29 -2.41
N LEU A 166 26.03 6.72 -1.99
CA LEU A 166 27.30 6.70 -2.74
C LEU A 166 27.30 5.69 -3.90
N ASP A 167 26.47 4.65 -3.85
CA ASP A 167 26.34 3.67 -4.94
C ASP A 167 25.44 4.15 -6.11
N LEU A 168 24.83 5.34 -6.01
CA LEU A 168 23.99 5.92 -7.09
C LEU A 168 24.73 6.93 -7.97
N ASP A 169 25.98 7.28 -7.66
CA ASP A 169 26.77 8.29 -8.40
C ASP A 169 27.88 7.68 -9.28
N GLY A 170 27.93 6.35 -9.39
CA GLY A 170 29.02 5.62 -10.03
C GLY A 170 28.82 5.18 -11.48
N ASP A 171 27.64 5.39 -12.09
CA ASP A 171 27.33 4.78 -13.40
C ASP A 171 26.87 5.81 -14.45
N ASP A 172 27.58 6.94 -14.55
CA ASP A 172 27.41 7.86 -15.67
C ASP A 172 28.74 8.49 -16.11
N LYS A 173 29.66 7.65 -16.61
CA LYS A 173 30.69 8.04 -17.59
C LYS A 173 31.02 6.88 -18.53
N ASN A 174 30.35 6.85 -19.69
CA ASN A 174 30.96 6.62 -21.00
C ASN A 174 29.97 6.95 -22.13
#